data_AF-W5YMN3-F1
#
_entry.id   AF-W5YMN3-F1
#
_cell.length_a   1.000
_cell.length_b   1.000
_cell.length_c   1.000
_cell.angle_alpha   90.00
_cell.angle_beta   90.00
_cell.angle_gamma   90.00
#
_symmetry.space_group_name_H-M   'P 1'
#
loop_
_entity.id
_entity.type
_entity.pdbx_description
1 polymer ?
#
loop_
_entity_poly.entity_id
_entity_poly.type
_entity_poly.pdbx_seq_one_letter_code
_entity_poly.pdbx_strand_id
1 'polypeptide(L)'
;MGLRPFQGDRSDDQQVRAYLSSAYDRYIPKMLAIGLGANTMSFTAFHNAFHTLEDGGVDFAERMERTYQLLKQDKLNLAVQARYHDRLPENLALCEVINPDIIVCDNVATNWVFVSRSQ
;
A
#
# COMPACT_ATOMS: atom_id res chain seq x y z
N MET A 1 -1.51 10.34 -4.70
CA MET A 1 -2.23 9.04 -4.71
C MET A 1 -3.55 9.06 -5.46
N GLY A 2 -4.41 10.06 -5.32
CA GLY A 2 -5.69 10.12 -6.05
C GLY A 2 -6.71 9.08 -5.57
N LEU A 3 -6.67 8.78 -4.27
CA LEU A 3 -7.72 8.00 -3.61
C LEU A 3 -8.95 8.88 -3.45
N ARG A 4 -10.14 8.29 -3.52
CA ARG A 4 -11.39 9.00 -3.20
C ARG A 4 -11.70 8.78 -1.72
N PRO A 5 -12.32 9.74 -1.03
CA PRO A 5 -12.85 9.51 0.32
C PRO A 5 -13.76 8.27 0.37
N PHE A 6 -13.73 7.56 1.49
CA PHE A 6 -14.66 6.46 1.72
C PHE A 6 -16.06 7.02 1.99
N GLN A 7 -17.06 6.49 1.29
CA GLN A 7 -18.46 6.96 1.38
C GLN A 7 -19.43 5.88 1.90
N GLY A 8 -18.92 4.68 2.23
CA GLY A 8 -19.73 3.56 2.71
C GLY A 8 -19.92 3.56 4.22
N ASP A 9 -20.56 2.50 4.72
CA ASP A 9 -20.65 2.23 6.16
C ASP A 9 -19.32 1.65 6.65
N ARG A 10 -18.73 2.27 7.68
CA ARG A 10 -17.44 1.85 8.25
C ARG A 10 -17.57 0.58 9.10
N SER A 11 -18.78 0.23 9.53
CA SER A 11 -19.08 -1.01 10.22
C SER A 11 -19.37 -2.17 9.26
N ASP A 12 -19.50 -1.89 7.96
CA ASP A 12 -19.64 -2.90 6.92
C ASP A 12 -18.26 -3.30 6.40
N ASP A 13 -17.74 -4.38 6.97
CA ASP A 13 -16.45 -4.97 6.60
C ASP A 13 -16.31 -5.26 5.10
N GLN A 14 -17.41 -5.61 4.42
CA GLN A 14 -17.35 -5.90 2.98
C GLN A 14 -17.14 -4.62 2.17
N GLN A 15 -17.87 -3.55 2.49
CA GLN A 15 -17.69 -2.25 1.84
C GLN A 15 -16.30 -1.67 2.09
N VAL A 16 -15.81 -1.76 3.34
CA VAL A 16 -14.47 -1.32 3.71
C VAL A 16 -13.41 -2.11 2.95
N ARG A 17 -13.49 -3.44 2.94
CA ARG A 17 -12.52 -4.29 2.22
C ARG A 17 -12.52 -4.01 0.72
N ALA A 18 -13.67 -3.84 0.10
CA ALA A 18 -13.78 -3.53 -1.33
C ALA A 18 -13.14 -2.17 -1.66
N TYR A 19 -13.40 -1.15 -0.84
CA TYR A 19 -12.75 0.15 -0.96
C TYR A 19 -11.23 0.04 -0.81
N LEU A 20 -10.76 -0.64 0.24
CA LEU A 20 -9.34 -0.76 0.55
C LEU A 20 -8.58 -1.58 -0.48
N SER A 21 -9.17 -2.63 -1.05
CA SER A 21 -8.58 -3.37 -2.17
C SER A 21 -8.31 -2.45 -3.36
N SER A 22 -9.31 -1.69 -3.81
CA SER A 22 -9.16 -0.70 -4.89
C SER A 22 -8.17 0.43 -4.56
N ALA A 23 -8.12 0.86 -3.29
CA ALA A 23 -7.15 1.84 -2.83
C ALA A 23 -5.72 1.29 -2.80
N TYR A 24 -5.56 0.02 -2.39
CA TYR A 24 -4.28 -0.67 -2.33
C TYR A 24 -3.67 -0.86 -3.73
N ASP A 25 -4.52 -1.17 -4.72
CA ASP A 25 -4.12 -1.27 -6.14
C ASP A 25 -3.56 0.04 -6.71
N ARG A 26 -3.90 1.18 -6.10
CA ARG A 26 -3.35 2.50 -6.44
C ARG A 26 -2.13 2.83 -5.60
N TYR A 27 -2.15 2.45 -4.34
CA TYR A 27 -1.09 2.71 -3.38
C TYR A 27 0.22 2.05 -3.80
N ILE A 28 0.21 0.75 -4.11
CA ILE A 28 1.44 0.00 -4.44
C ILE A 28 2.17 0.60 -5.65
N PRO A 29 1.53 0.83 -6.82
CA PRO A 29 2.20 1.47 -7.96
C PRO A 29 2.70 2.88 -7.65
N LYS A 30 1.98 3.65 -6.83
CA LYS A 30 2.42 5.01 -6.46
C LYS A 30 3.69 4.97 -5.61
N MET A 31 3.81 4.02 -4.69
CA MET A 31 5.01 3.83 -3.88
C MET A 31 6.20 3.34 -4.73
N LEU A 32 5.96 2.42 -5.67
CA LEU A 32 6.98 1.99 -6.64
C LEU A 32 7.47 3.14 -7.51
N ALA A 33 6.58 4.01 -8.01
CA ALA A 33 6.95 5.16 -8.85
C ALA A 33 7.89 6.13 -8.13
N ILE A 34 7.87 6.15 -6.80
CA ILE A 34 8.78 6.97 -5.98
C ILE A 34 9.89 6.13 -5.34
N GLY A 35 10.12 4.90 -5.80
CA GLY A 35 11.23 4.04 -5.35
C GLY A 35 11.08 3.51 -3.92
N LEU A 36 9.88 3.54 -3.35
CA LEU A 36 9.59 3.10 -1.98
C LEU A 36 8.93 1.72 -1.92
N GLY A 37 9.15 0.87 -2.93
CA GLY A 37 8.55 -0.48 -3.01
C GLY A 37 8.93 -1.39 -1.84
N ALA A 38 10.10 -1.19 -1.23
CA ALA A 38 10.54 -1.96 -0.07
C ALA A 38 10.00 -1.42 1.28
N ASN A 39 9.33 -0.26 1.27
CA ASN A 39 8.74 0.42 2.44
C ASN A 39 7.22 0.52 2.33
N THR A 40 6.57 -0.44 1.67
CA THR A 40 5.12 -0.48 1.59
C THR A 40 4.53 -1.22 2.79
N MET A 41 3.49 -0.65 3.40
CA MET A 41 2.62 -1.38 4.33
C MET A 41 2.03 -2.65 3.68
N SER A 42 1.88 -3.74 4.47
CA SER A 42 1.06 -4.90 4.12
C SER A 42 -0.43 -4.50 4.01
N PHE A 43 -1.26 -5.34 3.40
CA PHE A 43 -2.69 -5.04 3.30
C PHE A 43 -3.35 -4.93 4.68
N THR A 44 -2.97 -5.81 5.61
CA THR A 44 -3.44 -5.75 7.01
C THR A 44 -3.05 -4.43 7.70
N ALA A 45 -1.81 -3.97 7.55
CA ALA A 45 -1.39 -2.69 8.11
C ALA A 45 -2.12 -1.50 7.47
N PHE A 46 -2.35 -1.56 6.16
CA PHE A 46 -3.13 -0.57 5.41
C PHE A 46 -4.58 -0.49 5.90
N HIS A 47 -5.19 -1.65 6.16
CA HIS A 47 -6.54 -1.77 6.71
C HIS A 47 -6.64 -1.19 8.13
N ASN A 48 -5.68 -1.52 9.00
CA ASN A 48 -5.64 -0.96 10.36
C ASN A 48 -5.42 0.55 10.36
N ALA A 49 -4.61 1.06 9.44
CA ALA A 49 -4.39 2.49 9.27
C ALA A 49 -5.67 3.23 8.85
N PHE A 50 -6.49 2.62 7.99
CA PHE A 50 -7.82 3.16 7.63
C PHE A 50 -8.70 3.35 8.86
N HIS A 51 -8.94 2.31 9.65
CA HIS A 51 -9.77 2.42 10.85
C HIS A 51 -9.20 3.43 11.84
N THR A 52 -7.88 3.36 12.10
CA THR A 52 -7.23 4.28 13.05
C THR A 52 -7.42 5.75 12.65
N LEU A 53 -7.30 6.07 11.36
CA LEU A 53 -7.46 7.44 10.86
C LEU A 53 -8.92 7.89 10.88
N GLU A 54 -9.82 7.05 10.35
CA GLU A 54 -11.24 7.37 10.24
C GLU A 54 -11.92 7.49 11.61
N ASP A 55 -11.59 6.60 12.58
CA ASP A 55 -12.09 6.67 13.96
C ASP A 55 -11.55 7.90 14.70
N GLY A 56 -10.36 8.37 14.30
CA GLY A 56 -9.78 9.64 14.76
C GLY A 56 -10.34 10.88 14.06
N GLY A 57 -11.32 10.73 13.15
CA GLY A 57 -11.91 11.83 12.39
C GLY A 57 -11.01 12.41 11.30
N VAL A 58 -10.01 11.67 10.85
CA VAL A 58 -9.09 12.06 9.78
C VAL A 58 -9.44 11.29 8.51
N ASP A 59 -9.70 12.01 7.42
CA ASP A 59 -9.96 11.39 6.12
C ASP A 59 -8.72 10.60 5.64
N PHE A 60 -8.92 9.30 5.45
CA PHE A 60 -7.85 8.39 5.05
C PHE A 60 -7.24 8.76 3.69
N ALA A 61 -8.06 9.12 2.70
CA ALA A 61 -7.61 9.42 1.36
C ALA A 61 -6.73 10.68 1.32
N GLU A 62 -7.16 11.74 2.02
CA GLU A 62 -6.42 12.98 2.19
C GLU A 62 -5.10 12.72 2.93
N ARG A 63 -5.14 11.95 4.03
CA ARG A 63 -3.93 11.63 4.80
C ARG A 63 -2.92 10.87 3.95
N MET A 64 -3.37 9.89 3.17
CA MET A 64 -2.52 9.12 2.26
C MET A 64 -1.94 10.01 1.15
N GLU A 65 -2.73 10.94 0.59
CA GLU A 65 -2.24 11.93 -0.38
C GLU A 65 -1.15 12.81 0.21
N ARG A 66 -1.39 13.38 1.40
CA ARG A 66 -0.42 14.25 2.08
C ARG A 66 0.88 13.50 2.37
N THR A 67 0.77 12.29 2.88
CA THR A 67 1.92 11.42 3.18
C THR A 67 2.72 11.13 1.91
N TYR A 68 2.05 10.84 0.80
CA TYR A 68 2.70 10.65 -0.50
C TYR A 68 3.50 11.85 -0.97
N GLN A 69 2.96 13.06 -0.83
CA GLN A 69 3.68 14.28 -1.26
C GLN A 69 4.91 14.55 -0.39
N LEU A 70 4.82 14.30 0.92
CA LEU A 70 5.98 14.39 1.82
C LEU A 70 7.07 13.39 1.43
N LEU A 71 6.70 12.12 1.22
CA LEU A 71 7.64 11.08 0.81
C LEU A 71 8.33 11.39 -0.53
N LYS A 72 7.62 12.01 -1.47
CA LYS A 72 8.20 12.50 -2.73
C LYS A 72 9.28 13.54 -2.50
N GLN A 73 9.08 14.46 -1.55
CA GLN A 73 10.06 15.49 -1.22
C GLN A 73 11.26 14.88 -0.50
N ASP A 74 11.02 13.99 0.47
CA ASP A 74 12.07 13.34 1.25
C ASP A 74 12.99 12.45 0.38
N LYS A 75 12.43 11.78 -0.63
CA LYS A 75 13.20 10.95 -1.57
C LYS A 75 14.22 11.75 -2.38
N LEU A 76 14.03 13.06 -2.55
CA LEU A 76 15.05 13.91 -3.20
C LEU A 76 16.35 13.96 -2.39
N ASN A 77 16.27 13.70 -1.09
CA ASN A 77 17.37 13.88 -0.15
C ASN A 77 17.88 12.57 0.46
N LEU A 78 17.22 11.43 0.22
CA LEU A 78 17.52 10.16 0.88
C LEU A 78 17.68 9.00 -0.13
N ALA A 79 18.78 8.27 0.00
CA ALA A 79 18.99 7.02 -0.72
C ALA A 79 18.07 5.94 -0.11
N VAL A 80 17.12 5.44 -0.91
CA VAL A 80 16.20 4.38 -0.51
C VAL A 80 16.72 3.05 -1.03
N GLN A 81 16.76 2.05 -0.17
CA GLN A 81 17.15 0.69 -0.56
C GLN A 81 16.04 0.02 -1.36
N ALA A 82 16.40 -0.62 -2.47
CA ALA A 82 15.46 -1.40 -3.27
C ALA A 82 15.01 -2.70 -2.57
N ARG A 83 15.78 -3.18 -1.58
CA ARG A 83 15.50 -4.37 -0.78
C ARG A 83 16.19 -4.25 0.57
N TYR A 84 15.46 -4.51 1.66
CA TYR A 84 16.00 -4.49 3.03
C TYR A 84 16.50 -5.86 3.51
N HIS A 85 15.99 -6.96 2.95
CA HIS A 85 16.40 -8.32 3.29
C HIS A 85 16.09 -9.31 2.17
N ASP A 86 16.74 -10.49 2.19
CA ASP A 86 16.54 -11.57 1.22
C ASP A 86 15.51 -12.62 1.64
N ARG A 87 14.81 -12.41 2.77
CA ARG A 87 13.67 -13.28 3.13
C ARG A 87 12.59 -13.21 2.06
N LEU A 88 12.02 -14.37 1.74
CA LEU A 88 10.92 -14.54 0.79
C LEU A 88 9.64 -14.93 1.54
N PRO A 89 8.45 -14.70 0.96
CA PRO A 89 7.20 -15.19 1.52
C PRO A 89 7.23 -16.72 1.65
N GLU A 90 6.58 -17.25 2.68
CA GLU A 90 6.61 -18.67 3.03
C GLU A 90 5.95 -19.55 1.97
N ASN A 91 4.95 -19.02 1.26
CA ASN A 91 4.32 -19.66 0.12
C ASN A 91 3.60 -18.63 -0.78
N LEU A 92 3.24 -19.04 -2.00
CA LEU A 92 2.58 -18.18 -2.98
C LEU A 92 1.09 -17.90 -2.69
N ALA A 93 0.46 -18.63 -1.75
CA ALA A 93 -0.93 -18.36 -1.37
C ALA A 93 -1.08 -17.07 -0.53
N LEU A 94 0.05 -16.48 -0.12
CA LEU A 94 0.12 -15.15 0.51
C LEU A 94 0.18 -14.01 -0.52
N CYS A 95 0.13 -14.33 -1.81
CA CYS A 95 0.33 -13.38 -2.89
C CYS A 95 -0.97 -13.06 -3.61
N GLU A 96 -1.14 -11.79 -3.92
CA GLU A 96 -2.25 -11.24 -4.70
C GLU A 96 -1.71 -10.47 -5.92
N VAL A 97 -2.46 -10.54 -7.01
CA VAL A 97 -2.15 -9.79 -8.23
C VAL A 97 -2.74 -8.39 -8.10
N ILE A 98 -1.89 -7.37 -8.14
CA ILE A 98 -2.32 -5.95 -8.14
C ILE A 98 -2.70 -5.52 -9.56
N ASN A 99 -1.86 -5.87 -10.52
CA ASN A 99 -2.08 -5.65 -11.95
C ASN A 99 -1.17 -6.62 -12.76
N PRO A 100 -1.22 -6.63 -14.09
CA PRO A 100 -0.43 -7.57 -14.91
C PRO A 100 1.09 -7.55 -14.66
N ASP A 101 1.63 -6.44 -14.14
CA ASP A 101 3.07 -6.28 -13.92
C ASP A 101 3.48 -6.39 -12.45
N ILE A 102 2.52 -6.44 -11.51
CA ILE A 102 2.79 -6.33 -10.07
C ILE A 102 2.07 -7.43 -9.30
N ILE A 103 2.86 -8.21 -8.56
CA ILE A 103 2.38 -9.16 -7.56
C ILE A 103 2.86 -8.67 -6.19
N VAL A 104 1.96 -8.72 -5.22
CA VAL A 104 2.27 -8.40 -3.82
C VAL A 104 2.03 -9.62 -2.97
N CYS A 105 3.03 -10.00 -2.17
CA CYS A 105 2.85 -11.01 -1.14
C CYS A 105 2.96 -10.35 0.22
N ASP A 106 2.11 -10.73 1.17
CA ASP A 106 2.25 -10.26 2.54
C ASP A 106 1.88 -11.33 3.56
N ASN A 107 2.59 -11.33 4.69
CA ASN A 107 2.32 -12.21 5.82
C ASN A 107 1.93 -11.40 7.06
N VAL A 108 1.23 -10.27 6.86
CA VAL A 108 0.97 -9.23 7.87
C VAL A 108 2.22 -8.44 8.29
N ALA A 109 3.30 -9.13 8.63
CA ALA A 109 4.52 -8.52 9.17
C ALA A 109 5.42 -7.90 8.09
N THR A 110 5.51 -8.54 6.93
CA THR A 110 6.35 -8.09 5.81
C THR A 110 5.50 -8.01 4.55
N ASN A 111 5.80 -7.01 3.72
CA ASN A 111 5.20 -6.83 2.41
C ASN A 111 6.29 -6.95 1.33
N TRP A 112 6.07 -7.83 0.37
CA TRP A 112 6.96 -8.06 -0.76
C TRP A 112 6.28 -7.63 -2.04
N VAL A 113 6.89 -6.67 -2.74
CA VAL A 113 6.40 -6.18 -4.02
C VAL A 113 7.30 -6.71 -5.13
N PHE A 114 6.77 -7.62 -5.94
CA PHE A 114 7.44 -8.17 -7.11
C PHE A 114 6.93 -7.46 -8.36
N VAL A 115 7.86 -6.98 -9.18
CA VAL A 115 7.56 -6.28 -10.43
C VAL A 115 8.13 -7.09 -11.58
N SER A 116 7.27 -7.44 -12.53
CA SER A 116 7.67 -7.95 -13.84
C SER A 116 8.59 -6.93 -14.51
N ARG A 117 9.77 -7.37 -14.96
CA ARG A 117 10.56 -6.54 -15.88
C ARG A 117 9.92 -6.70 -17.25
N SER A 118 9.02 -5.78 -17.60
CA SER A 118 8.66 -5.54 -19.00
C SER A 118 9.98 -5.20 -19.72
N GLN A 119 10.33 -6.00 -20.74
CA GLN A 119 11.51 -5.80 -21.58
C GLN A 119 11.43 -4.46 -22.33
#